data_AF-A3IK77-F1
#
_entry.id   AF-A3IK77-F1
#
_cell.length_a   1.000
_cell.length_b   1.000
_cell.length_c   1.000
_cell.angle_alpha   90.00
_cell.angle_beta   90.00
_cell.angle_gamma   90.00
#
_symmetry.space_group_name_H-M   'P 1'
#
loop_
_entity.id
_entity.type
_entity.pdbx_description
1 polymer ?
#
loop_
_entity_poly.entity_id
_entity_poly.type
_entity_poly.pdbx_seq_one_letter_code
_entity_poly.pdbx_strand_id
1 'polypeptide(L)'
;MTNIQTTLFPPRTVPELIKDIKRLTEEIQELYCADNIPLVIGYSGGKDSSAIVQLIWNAIAELPLDKRHKKIYVITTDTLVENPFISAWVNKSLERMKKRATKEQLPIEPHLLTPEVAQTYWTGLIGKGYPAPRHTFRWCTPRLKIDPSNRFIRNVVRANGEAIVVLGTRKTESQNREAIMTKREQGRVRDRLCKHPHLPSSLLYTPIEDWRTDEVWLYLMQWENPWGHSNKDLFSMYRGATAHNECPLVIDTSTPSCGSSRFGCWVCTLVDSDKSLAAMIQNDEEKEWLQPLIDVRRELDIHNDRDKRDFRRIWGNVHLFERNIDGQTSIEPVPGPYTKYWREHWLRRVLEAQVKVRKNAPQDMKDITLITQEELSEIRRIWLEEKHEFDDSLPRIYEEVTGEPFMDSRPGVGHSLLGSDEWDILSNICGDDTMHLELMARLLDTERQFYTKSRRVGIYGDLEKCFETSSRSQDDAIDNAHTKRNLKNAISKEEVDIFQVKEELKKVLDSEKESLGHPVTAKEDINQVKEELKKNLNPEEKQPQKQLSWGTIKFGNPIDNTESENNL
;
A
#
# COMPACT_ATOMS: atom_id res chain seq x y z
N MET A 1 24.27 -7.66 28.55
CA MET A 1 25.39 -8.05 27.68
C MET A 1 25.01 -7.72 26.25
N THR A 2 25.51 -6.61 25.74
CA THR A 2 25.30 -6.18 24.35
C THR A 2 26.03 -7.16 23.44
N ASN A 3 25.30 -7.87 22.58
CA ASN A 3 25.89 -8.68 21.51
C ASN A 3 26.73 -7.76 20.62
N ILE A 4 28.04 -7.78 20.80
CA ILE A 4 29.00 -7.15 19.89
C ILE A 4 28.91 -7.98 18.62
N GLN A 5 28.24 -7.43 17.61
CA GLN A 5 28.10 -8.03 16.31
C GLN A 5 29.48 -8.02 15.65
N THR A 6 30.25 -9.10 15.83
CA THR A 6 31.54 -9.31 15.18
C THR A 6 31.28 -9.32 13.67
N THR A 7 31.66 -8.24 13.00
CA THR A 7 31.52 -8.11 11.55
C THR A 7 32.37 -9.19 10.89
N LEU A 8 31.74 -10.06 10.09
CA LEU A 8 32.42 -11.14 9.34
C LEU A 8 33.49 -10.65 8.35
N PHE A 9 33.51 -9.34 8.06
CA PHE A 9 34.53 -8.69 7.23
C PHE A 9 35.52 -7.92 8.12
N PRO A 10 36.82 -8.29 8.16
CA PRO A 10 37.83 -7.47 8.82
C PRO A 10 37.86 -6.08 8.16
N PRO A 11 38.10 -5.01 8.94
CA PRO A 11 38.16 -3.66 8.37
C PRO A 11 39.28 -3.60 7.33
N ARG A 12 38.94 -3.21 6.09
CA ARG A 12 39.96 -2.95 5.08
C ARG A 12 40.69 -1.67 5.46
N THR A 13 42.01 -1.71 5.32
CA THR A 13 42.83 -0.51 5.37
C THR A 13 42.52 0.39 4.16
N VAL A 14 42.84 1.68 4.25
CA VAL A 14 42.63 2.63 3.13
C VAL A 14 43.28 2.14 1.81
N PRO A 15 44.53 1.60 1.79
CA PRO A 15 45.11 1.04 0.58
C PRO A 15 44.34 -0.16 0.01
N GLU A 16 43.81 -1.03 0.86
CA GLU A 16 43.00 -2.17 0.43
C GLU A 16 41.66 -1.73 -0.18
N LEU A 17 41.03 -0.70 0.40
CA LEU A 17 39.81 -0.11 -0.17
C LEU A 17 40.08 0.53 -1.55
N ILE A 18 41.20 1.25 -1.70
CA ILE A 18 41.59 1.81 -3.02
C ILE A 18 41.78 0.70 -4.05
N LYS A 19 42.42 -0.42 -3.66
CA LYS A 19 42.60 -1.57 -4.55
C LYS A 19 41.25 -2.21 -4.91
N ASP A 20 40.32 -2.32 -3.96
CA ASP A 20 38.97 -2.83 -4.22
C ASP A 20 38.19 -1.92 -5.17
N ILE A 21 38.27 -0.60 -5.01
CA ILE A 21 37.63 0.37 -5.91
C ILE A 21 38.14 0.23 -7.34
N LYS A 22 39.46 0.04 -7.53
CA LYS A 22 40.04 -0.22 -8.85
C LYS A 22 39.52 -1.51 -9.47
N ARG A 23 39.49 -2.60 -8.68
CA ARG A 23 38.92 -3.88 -9.12
C ARG A 23 37.43 -3.74 -9.48
N LEU A 24 36.66 -3.01 -8.68
CA LEU A 24 35.25 -2.74 -8.95
C LEU A 24 35.06 -1.90 -10.21
N THR A 25 35.96 -0.96 -10.47
CA THR A 25 35.94 -0.13 -11.69
C THR A 25 36.10 -1.03 -12.93
N GLU A 26 37.08 -1.92 -12.91
CA GLU A 26 37.30 -2.92 -13.97
C GLU A 26 36.09 -3.85 -14.13
N GLU A 27 35.56 -4.39 -13.03
CA GLU A 27 34.38 -5.26 -13.04
C GLU A 27 33.13 -4.57 -13.63
N ILE A 28 32.89 -3.30 -13.26
CA ILE A 28 31.79 -2.50 -13.79
C ILE A 28 31.97 -2.26 -15.30
N GLN A 29 33.19 -1.94 -15.74
CA GLN A 29 33.50 -1.73 -17.16
C GLN A 29 33.32 -3.02 -17.97
N GLU A 30 33.78 -4.16 -17.45
CA GLU A 30 33.60 -5.48 -18.05
C GLU A 30 32.13 -5.85 -18.18
N LEU A 31 31.35 -5.70 -17.09
CA LEU A 31 29.91 -5.94 -17.09
C LEU A 31 29.19 -5.02 -18.10
N TYR A 32 29.56 -3.74 -18.12
CA TYR A 32 28.98 -2.76 -19.02
C TYR A 32 29.32 -3.06 -20.49
N CYS A 33 30.52 -3.53 -20.82
CA CYS A 33 30.92 -3.83 -22.20
C CYS A 33 30.55 -5.24 -22.69
N ALA A 34 30.15 -6.15 -21.80
CA ALA A 34 29.94 -7.56 -22.14
C ALA A 34 28.71 -7.84 -23.03
N ASP A 35 27.72 -6.94 -23.04
CA ASP A 35 26.42 -7.12 -23.70
C ASP A 35 25.74 -5.76 -23.91
N ASN A 36 24.50 -5.74 -24.41
CA ASN A 36 23.69 -4.51 -24.58
C ASN A 36 22.56 -4.37 -23.56
N ILE A 37 22.55 -5.18 -22.49
CA ILE A 37 21.47 -5.20 -21.49
C ILE A 37 21.52 -3.90 -20.68
N PRO A 38 20.44 -3.09 -20.64
CA PRO A 38 20.44 -1.84 -19.89
C PRO A 38 20.66 -2.03 -18.39
N LEU A 39 21.36 -1.08 -17.77
CA LEU A 39 21.51 -1.01 -16.33
C LEU A 39 20.39 -0.15 -15.74
N VAL A 40 19.75 -0.60 -14.66
CA VAL A 40 18.74 0.13 -13.90
C VAL A 40 19.21 0.28 -12.46
N ILE A 41 19.70 1.46 -12.10
CA ILE A 41 20.27 1.75 -10.79
C ILE A 41 19.19 2.32 -9.88
N GLY A 42 18.95 1.68 -8.73
CA GLY A 42 18.08 2.23 -7.69
C GLY A 42 18.75 3.36 -6.92
N TYR A 43 18.23 4.58 -7.03
CA TYR A 43 18.75 5.78 -6.38
C TYR A 43 17.74 6.39 -5.40
N SER A 44 18.13 6.52 -4.12
CA SER A 44 17.29 7.13 -3.08
C SER A 44 17.87 8.45 -2.52
N GLY A 45 18.99 8.93 -3.05
CA GLY A 45 19.73 10.06 -2.48
C GLY A 45 20.40 9.82 -1.14
N GLY A 46 20.37 8.58 -0.63
CA GLY A 46 21.13 8.17 0.55
C GLY A 46 22.60 7.89 0.24
N LYS A 47 23.38 7.62 1.28
CA LYS A 47 24.83 7.32 1.16
C LYS A 47 25.12 6.14 0.23
N ASP A 48 24.44 5.01 0.42
CA ASP A 48 24.77 3.75 -0.28
C ASP A 48 24.41 3.85 -1.76
N SER A 49 23.24 4.43 -2.08
CA SER A 49 22.83 4.64 -3.48
C SER A 49 23.66 5.71 -4.19
N SER A 50 24.09 6.76 -3.47
CA SER A 50 24.97 7.79 -4.06
C SER A 50 26.35 7.21 -4.38
N ALA A 51 26.89 6.37 -3.49
CA ALA A 51 28.15 5.68 -3.72
C ALA A 51 28.10 4.77 -4.97
N ILE A 52 27.00 4.03 -5.18
CA ILE A 52 26.84 3.20 -6.39
C ILE A 52 26.78 4.04 -7.65
N VAL A 53 25.94 5.08 -7.68
CA VAL A 53 25.83 5.93 -8.88
C VAL A 53 27.18 6.57 -9.18
N GLN A 54 27.90 7.03 -8.15
CA GLN A 54 29.24 7.61 -8.30
C GLN A 54 30.29 6.58 -8.79
N LEU A 55 30.29 5.35 -8.27
CA LEU A 55 31.17 4.27 -8.73
C LEU A 55 30.94 3.96 -10.21
N ILE A 56 29.68 3.74 -10.60
CA ILE A 56 29.34 3.42 -11.98
C ILE A 56 29.64 4.61 -12.89
N TRP A 57 29.28 5.82 -12.49
CA TRP A 57 29.55 7.03 -13.27
C TRP A 57 31.04 7.18 -13.58
N ASN A 58 31.89 7.09 -12.56
CA ASN A 58 33.34 7.22 -12.71
C ASN A 58 33.91 6.10 -13.59
N ALA A 59 33.47 4.86 -13.40
CA ALA A 59 33.90 3.73 -14.21
C ALA A 59 33.55 3.90 -15.70
N ILE A 60 32.35 4.38 -16.03
CA ILE A 60 31.93 4.58 -17.42
C ILE A 60 32.56 5.85 -18.02
N ALA A 61 32.80 6.89 -17.22
CA ALA A 61 33.48 8.11 -17.66
C ALA A 61 34.93 7.88 -18.09
N GLU A 62 35.59 6.84 -17.59
CA GLU A 62 36.94 6.43 -18.00
C GLU A 62 36.98 5.68 -19.35
N LEU A 63 35.85 5.12 -19.81
CA LEU A 63 35.80 4.40 -21.08
C LEU A 63 35.91 5.34 -22.29
N PRO A 64 36.47 4.91 -23.43
CA PRO A 64 36.38 5.63 -24.70
C PRO A 64 34.94 5.92 -25.13
N LEU A 65 34.69 7.06 -25.79
CA LEU A 65 33.35 7.52 -26.18
C LEU A 65 32.57 6.49 -27.01
N ASP A 66 33.25 5.75 -27.89
CA ASP A 66 32.68 4.69 -28.75
C ASP A 66 32.10 3.53 -27.94
N LYS A 67 32.62 3.27 -26.74
CA LYS A 67 32.10 2.22 -25.84
C LYS A 67 30.90 2.70 -25.02
N ARG A 68 30.61 4.00 -24.94
CA ARG A 68 29.56 4.58 -24.07
C ARG A 68 28.16 4.54 -24.68
N HIS A 69 27.70 3.38 -25.17
CA HIS A 69 26.41 3.24 -25.87
C HIS A 69 25.29 2.56 -25.06
N LYS A 70 25.61 1.69 -24.09
CA LYS A 70 24.62 0.98 -23.27
C LYS A 70 23.90 1.95 -22.32
N LYS A 71 22.56 1.91 -22.33
CA LYS A 71 21.72 2.78 -21.50
C LYS A 71 21.83 2.44 -20.01
N ILE A 72 21.93 3.48 -19.20
CA ILE A 72 21.96 3.41 -17.74
C ILE A 72 20.82 4.27 -17.21
N TYR A 73 19.77 3.64 -16.69
CA TYR A 73 18.66 4.32 -16.06
C TYR A 73 18.93 4.49 -14.56
N VAL A 74 18.89 5.72 -14.05
CA VAL A 74 18.95 6.00 -12.61
C VAL A 74 17.53 6.28 -12.13
N ILE A 75 16.93 5.35 -11.40
CA ILE A 75 15.53 5.46 -11.00
C ILE A 75 15.41 5.84 -9.52
N THR A 76 14.55 6.81 -9.24
CA THR A 76 14.15 7.20 -7.89
C THR A 76 12.65 7.06 -7.78
N THR A 77 12.13 6.50 -6.69
CA THR A 77 10.69 6.50 -6.42
C THR A 77 10.36 7.51 -5.33
N ASP A 78 9.65 8.58 -5.70
CA ASP A 78 9.05 9.50 -4.76
C ASP A 78 7.67 8.98 -4.34
N THR A 79 7.46 8.83 -3.04
CA THR A 79 6.18 8.35 -2.50
C THR A 79 5.15 9.47 -2.32
N LEU A 80 5.51 10.72 -2.63
CA LEU A 80 4.74 11.95 -2.40
C LEU A 80 4.51 12.29 -0.92
N VAL A 81 5.04 11.46 -0.01
CA VAL A 81 4.99 11.66 1.43
C VAL A 81 6.37 11.47 2.07
N GLU A 82 7.44 11.54 1.27
CA GLU A 82 8.82 11.64 1.77
C GLU A 82 9.04 12.97 2.49
N ASN A 83 10.04 13.05 3.37
CA ASN A 83 10.43 14.33 3.99
C ASN A 83 10.71 15.38 2.88
N PRO A 84 10.02 16.54 2.88
CA PRO A 84 10.11 17.50 1.78
C PRO A 84 11.52 18.04 1.53
N PHE A 85 12.31 18.24 2.59
CA PHE A 85 13.70 18.67 2.47
C PHE A 85 14.54 17.62 1.72
N ILE A 86 14.27 16.34 2.00
CA ILE A 86 14.94 15.21 1.35
C ILE A 86 14.47 15.07 -0.10
N SER A 87 13.17 15.22 -0.37
CA SER A 87 12.64 15.19 -1.75
C SER A 87 13.26 16.29 -2.61
N ALA A 88 13.36 17.52 -2.09
CA ALA A 88 14.02 18.63 -2.78
C ALA A 88 15.51 18.34 -3.05
N TRP A 89 16.22 17.77 -2.06
CA TRP A 89 17.61 17.34 -2.20
C TRP A 89 17.78 16.30 -3.32
N VAL A 90 16.90 15.31 -3.38
CA VAL A 90 16.94 14.24 -4.39
C VAL A 90 16.61 14.79 -5.79
N ASN A 91 15.56 15.61 -5.92
CA ASN A 91 15.19 16.22 -7.19
C ASN A 91 16.33 17.06 -7.78
N LYS A 92 16.98 17.89 -6.95
CA LYS A 92 18.16 18.67 -7.36
C LYS A 92 19.33 17.78 -7.80
N SER A 93 19.51 16.63 -7.15
CA SER A 93 20.53 15.65 -7.54
C SER A 93 20.24 15.06 -8.93
N LEU A 94 18.99 14.66 -9.20
CA LEU A 94 18.57 14.12 -10.50
C LEU A 94 18.73 15.15 -11.63
N GLU A 95 18.37 16.41 -11.38
CA GLU A 95 18.58 17.50 -12.35
C GLU A 95 20.06 17.70 -12.69
N ARG A 96 20.92 17.68 -11.65
CA ARG A 96 22.37 17.80 -11.80
C ARG A 96 22.95 16.61 -12.57
N MET A 97 22.53 15.39 -12.26
CA MET A 97 22.89 14.19 -13.02
C MET A 97 22.49 14.34 -14.48
N LYS A 98 21.26 14.75 -14.78
CA LYS A 98 20.79 14.91 -16.17
C LYS A 98 21.65 15.91 -16.94
N LYS A 99 21.92 17.08 -16.36
CA LYS A 99 22.78 18.12 -16.97
C LYS A 99 24.21 17.61 -17.19
N ARG A 100 24.79 16.90 -16.22
CA ARG A 100 26.16 16.40 -16.31
C ARG A 100 26.29 15.27 -17.32
N ALA A 101 25.35 14.33 -17.34
CA ALA A 101 25.35 13.20 -18.27
C ALA A 101 25.37 13.67 -19.73
N THR A 102 24.55 14.68 -20.06
CA THR A 102 24.56 15.29 -21.39
C THR A 102 25.90 15.97 -21.71
N LYS A 103 26.47 16.72 -20.75
CA LYS A 103 27.75 17.42 -20.93
C LYS A 103 28.92 16.46 -21.15
N GLU A 104 28.92 15.31 -20.47
CA GLU A 104 30.00 14.30 -20.54
C GLU A 104 29.76 13.19 -21.58
N GLN A 105 28.65 13.28 -22.33
CA GLN A 105 28.22 12.26 -23.29
C GLN A 105 28.13 10.87 -22.66
N LEU A 106 27.56 10.80 -21.46
CA LEU A 106 27.30 9.55 -20.75
C LEU A 106 25.86 9.09 -21.02
N PRO A 107 25.62 7.79 -21.27
CA PRO A 107 24.29 7.25 -21.54
C PRO A 107 23.47 7.05 -20.25
N ILE A 108 23.54 8.03 -19.34
CA ILE A 108 22.87 8.01 -18.03
C ILE A 108 21.60 8.85 -18.09
N GLU A 109 20.47 8.23 -17.75
CA GLU A 109 19.13 8.84 -17.79
C GLU A 109 18.46 8.76 -16.40
N PRO A 110 18.41 9.87 -15.65
CA PRO A 110 17.70 9.92 -14.38
C PRO A 110 16.17 9.98 -14.58
N HIS A 111 15.43 9.18 -13.82
CA HIS A 111 13.97 9.12 -13.82
C HIS A 111 13.41 9.22 -12.41
N LEU A 112 12.53 10.20 -12.18
CA LEU A 112 11.68 10.27 -11.00
C LEU A 112 10.39 9.50 -11.27
N LEU A 113 10.12 8.48 -10.46
CA LEU A 113 8.95 7.62 -10.52
C LEU A 113 8.01 8.00 -9.38
N THR A 114 6.71 7.98 -9.67
CA THR A 114 5.66 8.22 -8.67
C THR A 114 4.64 7.08 -8.70
N PRO A 115 3.93 6.84 -7.57
CA PRO A 115 2.75 5.98 -7.55
C PRO A 115 1.65 6.52 -8.48
N GLU A 116 0.81 5.61 -8.98
CA GLU A 116 -0.44 6.02 -9.62
C GLU A 116 -1.32 6.75 -8.59
N VAL A 117 -2.06 7.78 -9.02
CA VAL A 117 -2.89 8.61 -8.15
C VAL A 117 -3.83 7.77 -7.28
N ALA A 118 -4.45 6.74 -7.87
CA ALA A 118 -5.34 5.79 -7.19
C ALA A 118 -4.66 4.96 -6.07
N GLN A 119 -3.32 4.94 -6.04
CA GLN A 119 -2.50 4.17 -5.12
C GLN A 119 -1.69 5.03 -4.13
N THR A 120 -1.76 6.37 -4.24
CA THR A 120 -1.01 7.27 -3.36
C THR A 120 -1.46 7.15 -1.90
N TYR A 121 -0.66 7.70 -0.99
CA TYR A 121 -0.92 7.60 0.43
C TYR A 121 -2.27 8.24 0.80
N TRP A 122 -2.53 9.47 0.36
CA TRP A 122 -3.75 10.19 0.70
C TRP A 122 -4.98 9.63 0.00
N THR A 123 -4.88 9.20 -1.26
CA THR A 123 -5.98 8.49 -1.92
C THR A 123 -6.33 7.19 -1.20
N GLY A 124 -5.34 6.46 -0.71
CA GLY A 124 -5.55 5.26 0.11
C GLY A 124 -6.21 5.57 1.46
N LEU A 125 -5.67 6.54 2.20
CA LEU A 125 -6.10 6.84 3.57
C LEU A 125 -7.39 7.68 3.62
N ILE A 126 -7.44 8.80 2.89
CA ILE A 126 -8.55 9.76 2.86
C ILE A 126 -9.60 9.33 1.84
N GLY A 127 -9.19 8.90 0.65
CA GLY A 127 -10.12 8.42 -0.38
C GLY A 127 -10.78 7.11 0.05
N LYS A 128 -10.00 6.03 0.15
CA LYS A 128 -10.51 4.66 0.40
C LYS A 128 -10.78 4.36 1.88
N GLY A 129 -10.27 5.18 2.79
CA GLY A 129 -10.39 4.96 4.23
C GLY A 129 -9.43 3.90 4.76
N TYR A 130 -8.28 3.64 4.12
CA TYR A 130 -7.34 2.67 4.69
C TYR A 130 -6.79 3.15 6.03
N PRO A 131 -6.77 2.30 7.08
CA PRO A 131 -6.15 2.67 8.34
C PRO A 131 -4.65 2.92 8.14
N ALA A 132 -4.06 3.75 9.01
CA ALA A 132 -2.64 4.05 8.96
C ALA A 132 -1.80 2.75 8.93
N PRO A 133 -0.74 2.64 8.09
CA PRO A 133 0.01 1.40 7.93
C PRO A 133 0.61 0.88 9.26
N ARG A 134 0.38 -0.39 9.56
CA ARG A 134 0.96 -1.10 10.72
C ARG A 134 1.74 -2.33 10.26
N HIS A 135 2.52 -2.94 11.13
CA HIS A 135 3.30 -4.16 10.78
C HIS A 135 2.42 -5.29 10.22
N THR A 136 1.22 -5.47 10.75
CA THR A 136 0.24 -6.48 10.31
C THR A 136 -0.52 -6.07 9.04
N PHE A 137 -0.57 -4.78 8.71
CA PHE A 137 -1.29 -4.25 7.55
C PHE A 137 -0.48 -3.15 6.85
N ARG A 138 0.68 -3.55 6.30
CA ARG A 138 1.61 -2.65 5.61
C ARG A 138 1.24 -2.51 4.13
N TRP A 139 0.22 -1.71 3.85
CA TRP A 139 -0.28 -1.51 2.49
C TRP A 139 0.54 -0.52 1.65
N CYS A 140 1.30 0.37 2.30
CA CYS A 140 2.00 1.49 1.65
C CYS A 140 3.23 1.06 0.84
N THR A 141 4.03 0.11 1.30
CA THR A 141 5.32 -0.22 0.66
C THR A 141 5.17 -0.86 -0.72
N PRO A 142 4.28 -1.85 -0.93
CA PRO A 142 4.02 -2.36 -2.28
C PRO A 142 3.62 -1.25 -3.25
N ARG A 143 2.57 -0.50 -2.89
CA ARG A 143 1.95 0.54 -3.73
C ARG A 143 2.85 1.73 -4.03
N LEU A 144 3.48 2.28 -2.99
CA LEU A 144 4.19 3.56 -3.10
C LEU A 144 5.63 3.39 -3.57
N LYS A 145 6.29 2.25 -3.28
CA LYS A 145 7.72 2.04 -3.56
C LYS A 145 7.99 0.93 -4.57
N ILE A 146 7.38 -0.24 -4.40
CA ILE A 146 7.70 -1.43 -5.18
C ILE A 146 7.03 -1.39 -6.56
N ASP A 147 5.75 -1.07 -6.62
CA ASP A 147 4.97 -1.11 -7.86
C ASP A 147 5.44 -0.08 -8.91
N PRO A 148 5.76 1.18 -8.56
CA PRO A 148 6.30 2.15 -9.53
C PRO A 148 7.63 1.71 -10.12
N SER A 149 8.55 1.24 -9.27
CA SER A 149 9.86 0.70 -9.70
C SER A 149 9.69 -0.53 -10.58
N ASN A 150 8.86 -1.49 -10.17
CA ASN A 150 8.61 -2.70 -10.95
C ASN A 150 7.96 -2.41 -12.29
N ARG A 151 7.02 -1.45 -12.36
CA ARG A 151 6.40 -1.03 -13.61
C ARG A 151 7.44 -0.47 -14.57
N PHE A 152 8.36 0.37 -14.10
CA PHE A 152 9.46 0.88 -14.90
C PHE A 152 10.37 -0.24 -15.40
N ILE A 153 10.86 -1.12 -14.50
CA ILE A 153 11.76 -2.21 -14.87
C ILE A 153 11.10 -3.16 -15.87
N ARG A 154 9.81 -3.51 -15.68
CA ARG A 154 9.05 -4.32 -16.64
C ARG A 154 8.97 -3.65 -18.02
N ASN A 155 8.85 -2.33 -18.10
CA ASN A 155 8.85 -1.62 -19.38
C ASN A 155 10.23 -1.65 -20.05
N VAL A 156 11.31 -1.52 -19.29
CA VAL A 156 12.68 -1.69 -19.80
C VAL A 156 12.88 -3.12 -20.34
N VAL A 157 12.47 -4.14 -19.58
CA VAL A 157 12.53 -5.54 -20.00
C VAL A 157 11.69 -5.78 -21.26
N ARG A 158 10.48 -5.23 -21.35
CA ARG A 158 9.64 -5.35 -22.56
C ARG A 158 10.30 -4.73 -23.80
N ALA A 159 11.04 -3.63 -23.63
CA ALA A 159 11.70 -2.95 -24.74
C ALA A 159 13.04 -3.58 -25.14
N ASN A 160 13.76 -4.20 -24.21
CA ASN A 160 15.15 -4.65 -24.41
C ASN A 160 15.37 -6.16 -24.23
N GLY A 161 14.33 -6.91 -23.87
CA GLY A 161 14.40 -8.35 -23.55
C GLY A 161 14.85 -8.64 -22.12
N GLU A 162 15.86 -7.92 -21.62
CA GLU A 162 16.44 -8.10 -20.27
C GLU A 162 16.78 -6.75 -19.61
N ALA A 163 17.02 -6.77 -18.31
CA ALA A 163 17.53 -5.62 -17.55
C ALA A 163 18.45 -6.06 -16.39
N ILE A 164 19.49 -5.29 -16.08
CA ILE A 164 20.33 -5.50 -14.90
C ILE A 164 19.97 -4.44 -13.86
N VAL A 165 19.36 -4.86 -12.76
CA VAL A 165 19.01 -3.98 -11.64
C VAL A 165 20.20 -3.87 -10.70
N VAL A 166 20.66 -2.65 -10.42
CA VAL A 166 21.79 -2.39 -9.51
C VAL A 166 21.29 -1.82 -8.20
N LEU A 167 21.65 -2.44 -7.06
CA LEU A 167 21.20 -2.03 -5.73
C LEU A 167 22.34 -1.88 -4.71
N GLY A 168 22.19 -0.90 -3.81
CA GLY A 168 23.09 -0.57 -2.70
C GLY A 168 22.95 -1.44 -1.46
N THR A 169 22.52 -2.70 -1.60
CA THR A 169 22.34 -3.60 -0.46
C THR A 169 23.68 -4.14 0.02
N ARG A 170 23.90 -4.12 1.34
CA ARG A 170 25.14 -4.58 1.98
C ARG A 170 24.83 -5.66 3.02
N LYS A 171 25.71 -6.65 3.15
CA LYS A 171 25.62 -7.72 4.16
C LYS A 171 25.70 -7.16 5.58
N THR A 172 26.54 -6.15 5.76
CA THR A 172 26.78 -5.49 7.06
C THR A 172 25.63 -4.62 7.56
N GLU A 173 24.53 -4.49 6.80
CA GLU A 173 23.39 -3.65 7.23
C GLU A 173 22.45 -4.36 8.23
N SER A 174 22.24 -5.67 8.11
CA SER A 174 21.53 -6.47 9.12
C SER A 174 21.73 -7.97 8.93
N GLN A 175 21.57 -8.76 9.99
CA GLN A 175 21.63 -10.23 9.94
C GLN A 175 20.64 -10.84 8.94
N ASN A 176 19.43 -10.26 8.86
CA ASN A 176 18.42 -10.70 7.88
C ASN A 176 18.87 -10.41 6.44
N ARG A 177 19.48 -9.25 6.18
CA ARG A 177 20.00 -8.92 4.84
C ARG A 177 21.16 -9.84 4.48
N GLU A 178 22.06 -10.10 5.41
CA GLU A 178 23.14 -11.06 5.23
C GLU A 178 22.61 -12.45 4.84
N ALA A 179 21.70 -13.04 5.62
CA ALA A 179 21.15 -14.36 5.32
C ALA A 179 20.47 -14.42 3.93
N ILE A 180 19.74 -13.36 3.55
CA ILE A 180 19.10 -13.26 2.22
C ILE A 180 20.16 -13.15 1.12
N MET A 181 21.20 -12.35 1.32
CA MET A 181 22.26 -12.15 0.33
C MET A 181 23.08 -13.41 0.15
N THR A 182 23.53 -14.05 1.23
CA THR A 182 24.28 -15.33 1.20
C THR A 182 23.52 -16.42 0.47
N LYS A 183 22.20 -16.52 0.67
CA LYS A 183 21.35 -17.46 -0.09
C LYS A 183 21.34 -17.16 -1.60
N ARG A 184 21.40 -15.89 -1.99
CA ARG A 184 21.42 -15.47 -3.41
C ARG A 184 22.77 -15.73 -4.07
N GLU A 185 23.85 -15.84 -3.31
CA GLU A 185 25.20 -16.13 -3.85
C GLU A 185 25.26 -17.47 -4.57
N GLN A 186 24.49 -18.45 -4.10
CA GLN A 186 24.39 -19.79 -4.71
C GLN A 186 23.85 -19.76 -6.14
N GLY A 187 23.14 -18.70 -6.53
CA GLY A 187 22.55 -18.53 -7.86
C GLY A 187 23.26 -17.47 -8.72
N ARG A 188 24.53 -17.15 -8.42
CA ARG A 188 25.31 -16.18 -9.20
C ARG A 188 25.59 -16.68 -10.62
N VAL A 189 25.40 -15.78 -11.57
CA VAL A 189 25.80 -15.98 -12.98
C VAL A 189 27.23 -15.47 -13.19
N ARG A 190 27.59 -14.39 -12.48
CA ARG A 190 28.94 -13.80 -12.40
C ARG A 190 29.17 -13.24 -10.99
N ASP A 191 30.36 -12.72 -10.71
CA ASP A 191 30.61 -12.09 -9.42
C ASP A 191 29.62 -10.94 -9.17
N ARG A 192 29.05 -10.91 -7.96
CA ARG A 192 27.98 -9.99 -7.51
C ARG A 192 26.75 -9.86 -8.41
N LEU A 193 26.55 -10.77 -9.38
CA LEU A 193 25.44 -10.76 -10.34
C LEU A 193 24.62 -12.04 -10.23
N CYS A 194 23.37 -11.93 -9.74
CA CYS A 194 22.45 -13.06 -9.60
C CYS A 194 21.10 -12.80 -10.28
N LYS A 195 20.24 -13.81 -10.39
CA LYS A 195 18.88 -13.64 -10.93
C LYS A 195 18.02 -12.80 -9.98
N HIS A 196 17.22 -11.89 -10.52
CA HIS A 196 16.29 -11.11 -9.70
C HIS A 196 15.16 -12.02 -9.16
N PRO A 197 14.86 -11.98 -7.84
CA PRO A 197 13.95 -12.95 -7.21
C PRO A 197 12.47 -12.81 -7.63
N HIS A 198 12.05 -11.63 -8.05
CA HIS A 198 10.63 -11.30 -8.31
C HIS A 198 10.36 -10.73 -9.70
N LEU A 199 11.39 -10.48 -10.51
CA LEU A 199 11.27 -9.87 -11.83
C LEU A 199 11.88 -10.83 -12.84
N PRO A 200 11.04 -11.55 -13.61
CA PRO A 200 11.51 -12.38 -14.70
C PRO A 200 12.35 -11.57 -15.70
N SER A 201 13.33 -12.21 -16.33
CA SER A 201 14.24 -11.58 -17.30
C SER A 201 14.96 -10.34 -16.75
N SER A 202 15.30 -10.36 -15.45
CA SER A 202 16.12 -9.34 -14.82
C SER A 202 17.21 -9.97 -13.96
N LEU A 203 18.39 -9.37 -13.98
CA LEU A 203 19.51 -9.69 -13.10
C LEU A 203 19.61 -8.65 -11.99
N LEU A 204 20.25 -9.02 -10.89
CA LEU A 204 20.52 -8.17 -9.74
C LEU A 204 22.04 -8.07 -9.54
N TYR A 205 22.57 -6.86 -9.57
CA TYR A 205 23.98 -6.54 -9.35
C TYR A 205 24.16 -5.73 -8.05
N THR A 206 25.05 -6.17 -7.17
CA THR A 206 25.26 -5.58 -5.83
C THR A 206 26.74 -5.22 -5.59
N PRO A 207 27.26 -4.15 -6.21
CA PRO A 207 28.71 -3.87 -6.28
C PRO A 207 29.37 -3.63 -4.91
N ILE A 208 28.63 -3.07 -3.95
CA ILE A 208 29.15 -2.71 -2.63
C ILE A 208 28.70 -3.68 -1.53
N GLU A 209 28.31 -4.91 -1.87
CA GLU A 209 27.71 -5.87 -0.93
C GLU A 209 28.54 -6.17 0.32
N ASP A 210 29.87 -6.13 0.19
CA ASP A 210 30.83 -6.41 1.26
C ASP A 210 31.34 -5.13 1.94
N TRP A 211 30.86 -3.95 1.53
CA TRP A 211 31.30 -2.68 2.11
C TRP A 211 30.67 -2.41 3.48
N ARG A 212 31.44 -1.77 4.34
CA ARG A 212 31.00 -1.24 5.64
C ARG A 212 30.56 0.21 5.51
N THR A 213 29.86 0.71 6.53
CA THR A 213 29.33 2.08 6.52
C THR A 213 30.43 3.15 6.48
N ASP A 214 31.52 2.93 7.21
CA ASP A 214 32.71 3.77 7.22
C ASP A 214 33.41 3.81 5.85
N GLU A 215 33.49 2.68 5.15
CA GLU A 215 34.08 2.60 3.82
C GLU A 215 33.23 3.34 2.77
N VAL A 216 31.90 3.25 2.87
CA VAL A 216 30.98 4.03 2.01
C VAL A 216 31.21 5.53 2.21
N TRP A 217 31.32 5.99 3.46
CA TRP A 217 31.58 7.40 3.73
C TRP A 217 32.98 7.82 3.32
N LEU A 218 33.99 6.99 3.58
CA LEU A 218 35.36 7.26 3.14
C LEU A 218 35.39 7.44 1.63
N TYR A 219 34.70 6.60 0.87
CA TYR A 219 34.57 6.75 -0.57
C TYR A 219 33.89 8.08 -0.95
N LEU A 220 32.73 8.37 -0.38
CA LEU A 220 31.99 9.61 -0.69
C LEU A 220 32.77 10.89 -0.32
N MET A 221 33.61 10.84 0.72
CA MET A 221 34.40 11.99 1.16
C MET A 221 35.69 12.18 0.36
N GLN A 222 36.29 11.11 -0.15
CA GLN A 222 37.58 11.15 -0.84
C GLN A 222 37.45 11.25 -2.36
N TRP A 223 36.35 10.72 -2.94
CA TRP A 223 36.08 10.83 -4.38
C TRP A 223 35.04 11.91 -4.66
N GLU A 224 35.33 12.75 -5.65
CA GLU A 224 34.42 13.81 -6.06
C GLU A 224 33.13 13.25 -6.65
N ASN A 225 32.00 13.88 -6.31
CA ASN A 225 30.71 13.57 -6.89
C ASN A 225 30.66 14.11 -8.33
N PRO A 226 30.56 13.27 -9.37
CA PRO A 226 30.80 13.70 -10.75
C PRO A 226 29.71 14.63 -11.29
N TRP A 227 28.51 14.62 -10.72
CA TRP A 227 27.42 15.55 -11.07
C TRP A 227 27.37 16.80 -10.18
N GLY A 228 28.37 17.02 -9.33
CA GLY A 228 28.53 18.26 -8.54
C GLY A 228 27.51 18.41 -7.41
N HIS A 229 26.92 17.31 -6.94
CA HIS A 229 26.08 17.30 -5.74
C HIS A 229 26.93 17.00 -4.51
N SER A 230 27.01 17.95 -3.57
CA SER A 230 28.00 17.90 -2.49
C SER A 230 27.82 16.69 -1.58
N ASN A 231 28.80 15.78 -1.60
CA ASN A 231 28.84 14.67 -0.64
C ASN A 231 28.99 15.19 0.79
N LYS A 232 29.63 16.35 0.99
CA LYS A 232 29.75 17.00 2.31
C LYS A 232 28.39 17.43 2.83
N ASP A 233 27.53 17.98 1.98
CA ASP A 233 26.18 18.40 2.37
C ASP A 233 25.31 17.17 2.69
N LEU A 234 25.48 16.08 1.92
CA LEU A 234 24.87 14.77 2.25
C LEU A 234 25.29 14.31 3.65
N PHE A 235 26.59 14.37 3.96
CA PHE A 235 27.11 14.01 5.27
C PHE A 235 26.56 14.92 6.37
N SER A 236 26.52 16.24 6.16
CA SER A 236 25.92 17.21 7.08
C SER A 236 24.43 16.93 7.32
N MET A 237 23.69 16.49 6.29
CA MET A 237 22.29 16.10 6.42
C MET A 237 22.11 14.86 7.32
N TYR A 238 22.97 13.84 7.18
CA TYR A 238 22.98 12.69 8.08
C TYR A 238 23.36 13.07 9.53
N ARG A 239 24.33 13.99 9.68
CA ARG A 239 24.74 14.51 10.99
C ARG A 239 23.59 15.25 11.69
N GLY A 240 22.93 16.18 10.99
CA GLY A 240 21.80 16.94 11.51
C GLY A 240 20.56 16.09 11.81
N ALA A 241 20.44 14.90 11.22
CA ALA A 241 19.39 13.93 11.53
C ALA A 241 19.70 13.02 12.73
N THR A 242 20.71 13.36 13.55
CA THR A 242 21.14 12.59 14.72
C THR A 242 20.92 13.41 16.00
N ALA A 243 20.46 12.78 17.08
CA ALA A 243 19.92 13.44 18.29
C ALA A 243 20.90 14.35 19.08
N HIS A 244 22.20 14.30 18.78
CA HIS A 244 23.23 15.13 19.44
C HIS A 244 24.11 15.91 18.45
N ASN A 245 23.77 15.93 17.16
CA ASN A 245 24.62 16.48 16.09
C ASN A 245 26.05 15.88 16.06
N GLU A 246 26.30 14.82 16.82
CA GLU A 246 27.55 14.10 16.90
C GLU A 246 27.57 13.02 15.82
N CYS A 247 28.44 13.21 14.83
CA CYS A 247 28.92 12.12 13.99
C CYS A 247 30.43 12.01 14.21
N PRO A 248 30.91 11.07 15.03
CA PRO A 248 32.32 10.76 15.01
C PRO A 248 32.63 10.22 13.59
N LEU A 249 33.54 10.88 12.89
CA LEU A 249 34.25 10.30 11.75
C LEU A 249 35.18 9.26 12.35
N VAL A 250 34.61 8.11 12.68
CA VAL A 250 35.23 7.14 13.57
C VAL A 250 36.52 6.59 12.94
N ILE A 251 37.64 6.84 13.60
CA ILE A 251 38.96 6.21 13.37
C ILE A 251 39.04 4.84 14.09
N ASP A 252 38.08 4.52 14.98
CA ASP A 252 38.06 3.28 15.78
C ASP A 252 36.73 2.51 15.74
N THR A 253 36.76 1.28 15.22
CA THR A 253 35.64 0.32 15.06
C THR A 253 34.65 0.14 16.23
N SER A 254 34.98 0.63 17.43
CA SER A 254 34.14 0.61 18.64
C SER A 254 33.00 1.64 18.66
N THR A 255 33.10 2.73 17.88
CA THR A 255 32.12 3.83 17.93
C THR A 255 31.09 3.72 16.79
N PRO A 256 29.77 3.88 17.05
CA PRO A 256 28.75 3.84 16.00
C PRO A 256 28.96 4.97 14.97
N SER A 257 29.14 4.63 13.69
CA SER A 257 29.28 5.61 12.61
C SER A 257 27.93 6.23 12.23
N CYS A 258 27.93 7.49 11.74
CA CYS A 258 26.70 8.12 11.25
C CYS A 258 26.21 7.45 9.96
N GLY A 259 25.35 6.46 10.10
CA GLY A 259 24.71 5.79 8.95
C GLY A 259 23.46 5.01 9.33
N SER A 260 23.04 5.08 10.60
CA SER A 260 21.81 4.51 11.14
C SER A 260 20.60 5.41 10.90
N SER A 261 20.79 6.72 10.76
CA SER A 261 19.71 7.67 10.45
C SER A 261 19.12 7.33 9.08
N ARG A 262 17.85 6.93 9.07
CA ARG A 262 17.10 6.59 7.86
C ARG A 262 16.10 7.68 7.57
N PHE A 263 16.24 8.33 6.43
CA PHE A 263 15.22 9.21 5.89
C PHE A 263 14.09 8.37 5.31
N GLY A 264 12.85 8.76 5.61
CA GLY A 264 11.69 8.08 5.08
C GLY A 264 10.47 8.99 5.02
N CYS A 265 9.32 8.36 4.85
CA CYS A 265 8.05 9.08 4.75
C CYS A 265 7.70 9.74 6.10
N TRP A 266 7.37 11.02 6.10
CA TRP A 266 7.05 11.76 7.33
C TRP A 266 5.78 11.20 8.01
N VAL A 267 4.87 10.59 7.24
CA VAL A 267 3.64 9.91 7.70
C VAL A 267 3.84 8.46 8.22
N CYS A 268 5.07 7.95 8.30
CA CYS A 268 5.32 6.51 8.50
C CYS A 268 5.05 5.98 9.93
N THR A 269 3.91 5.35 10.18
CA THR A 269 3.49 4.78 11.49
C THR A 269 4.06 3.38 11.81
N LEU A 270 5.10 2.93 11.11
CA LEU A 270 5.80 1.65 11.38
C LEU A 270 6.92 1.77 12.41
N VAL A 271 7.24 3.00 12.82
CA VAL A 271 8.23 3.30 13.86
C VAL A 271 7.57 4.24 14.85
N ASP A 272 7.91 4.11 16.13
CA ASP A 272 7.24 4.85 17.22
C ASP A 272 7.39 6.38 17.09
N SER A 273 8.47 6.84 16.45
CA SER A 273 8.71 8.26 16.22
C SER A 273 9.66 8.50 15.05
N ASP A 274 9.44 9.59 14.32
CA ASP A 274 10.41 10.07 13.33
C ASP A 274 11.52 10.85 14.03
N LYS A 275 12.49 10.11 14.56
CA LYS A 275 13.67 10.68 15.22
C LYS A 275 14.51 11.52 14.26
N SER A 276 14.47 11.21 12.96
CA SER A 276 15.29 11.90 11.96
C SER A 276 14.76 13.30 11.71
N LEU A 277 13.46 13.44 11.43
CA LEU A 277 12.81 14.73 11.24
C LEU A 277 12.85 15.56 12.53
N ALA A 278 12.57 14.95 13.68
CA ALA A 278 12.65 15.63 14.97
C ALA A 278 14.06 16.17 15.25
N ALA A 279 15.11 15.37 15.01
CA ALA A 279 16.49 15.81 15.19
C ALA A 279 16.86 16.94 14.20
N MET A 280 16.39 16.87 12.94
CA MET A 280 16.65 17.93 11.96
C MET A 280 16.05 19.28 12.38
N ILE A 281 14.87 19.28 13.00
CA ILE A 281 14.24 20.49 13.54
C ILE A 281 14.97 20.97 14.80
N GLN A 282 15.29 20.05 15.72
CA GLN A 282 15.97 20.40 16.97
C GLN A 282 17.38 20.98 16.73
N ASN A 283 18.09 20.46 15.73
CA ASN A 283 19.46 20.88 15.41
C ASN A 283 19.52 22.14 14.53
N ASP A 284 18.39 22.58 13.96
CA ASP A 284 18.34 23.70 13.01
C ASP A 284 16.99 24.42 13.10
N GLU A 285 16.98 25.59 13.75
CA GLU A 285 15.79 26.42 13.94
C GLU A 285 15.15 26.85 12.61
N GLU A 286 15.93 26.96 11.52
CA GLU A 286 15.39 27.28 10.20
C GLU A 286 14.49 26.17 9.63
N LYS A 287 14.47 24.98 10.25
CA LYS A 287 13.62 23.85 9.86
C LYS A 287 12.35 23.72 10.70
N GLU A 288 12.08 24.63 11.64
CA GLU A 288 10.89 24.61 12.50
C GLU A 288 9.56 24.59 11.71
N TRP A 289 9.56 25.14 10.49
CA TRP A 289 8.40 25.09 9.59
C TRP A 289 7.93 23.66 9.23
N LEU A 290 8.76 22.63 9.44
CA LEU A 290 8.39 21.22 9.25
C LEU A 290 7.60 20.62 10.44
N GLN A 291 7.48 21.33 11.57
CA GLN A 291 6.78 20.87 12.76
C GLN A 291 5.34 20.38 12.51
N PRO A 292 4.53 21.02 11.63
CA PRO A 292 3.18 20.51 11.33
C PRO A 292 3.15 19.08 10.80
N LEU A 293 4.21 18.60 10.14
CA LEU A 293 4.31 17.22 9.66
C LEU A 293 4.46 16.22 10.81
N ILE A 294 5.23 16.58 11.85
CA ILE A 294 5.37 15.77 13.07
C ILE A 294 4.03 15.69 13.79
N ASP A 295 3.29 16.80 13.85
CA ASP A 295 2.02 16.85 14.55
C ASP A 295 0.96 15.96 13.87
N VAL A 296 0.85 16.04 12.53
CA VAL A 296 -0.01 15.14 11.75
C VAL A 296 0.39 13.68 11.92
N ARG A 297 1.69 13.38 11.88
CA ARG A 297 2.20 12.02 12.11
C ARG A 297 1.83 11.50 13.50
N ARG A 298 2.00 12.30 14.55
CA ARG A 298 1.67 11.92 15.92
C ARG A 298 0.19 11.58 16.04
N GLU A 299 -0.65 12.34 15.34
CA GLU A 299 -2.09 12.09 15.27
C GLU A 299 -2.42 10.82 14.46
N LEU A 300 -1.63 10.47 13.43
CA LEU A 300 -1.80 9.22 12.67
C LEU A 300 -1.44 7.99 13.51
N ASP A 301 -0.54 8.14 14.49
CA ASP A 301 -0.03 7.06 15.33
C ASP A 301 -0.94 6.70 16.51
N ILE A 302 -2.24 6.55 16.25
CA ILE A 302 -3.22 6.14 17.26
C ILE A 302 -3.19 4.62 17.44
N HIS A 303 -3.06 4.15 18.69
CA HIS A 303 -3.08 2.72 19.02
C HIS A 303 -4.46 2.07 18.88
N ASN A 304 -5.52 2.79 19.26
CA ASN A 304 -6.90 2.31 19.15
C ASN A 304 -7.74 3.27 18.29
N ASP A 305 -8.01 2.87 17.06
CA ASP A 305 -8.81 3.62 16.09
C ASP A 305 -10.14 2.93 15.75
N ARG A 306 -10.59 1.99 16.59
CA ARG A 306 -11.81 1.20 16.35
C ARG A 306 -13.07 2.06 16.24
N ASP A 307 -13.15 3.12 17.04
CA ASP A 307 -14.24 4.11 17.08
C ASP A 307 -14.33 4.94 15.78
N LYS A 308 -13.22 5.04 15.04
CA LYS A 308 -13.12 5.83 13.80
C LYS A 308 -13.30 4.98 12.54
N ARG A 309 -13.57 3.69 12.71
CA ARG A 309 -13.58 2.71 11.62
C ARG A 309 -14.94 2.07 11.49
N ASP A 310 -15.33 1.82 10.26
CA ASP A 310 -16.53 1.06 9.94
C ASP A 310 -16.40 -0.36 10.50
N PHE A 311 -17.47 -0.88 11.08
CA PHE A 311 -17.51 -2.24 11.61
C PHE A 311 -17.45 -3.30 10.47
N ARG A 312 -17.80 -2.90 9.24
CA ARG A 312 -17.72 -3.71 8.02
C ARG A 312 -16.37 -3.51 7.33
N ARG A 313 -15.91 -4.54 6.62
CA ARG A 313 -14.76 -4.44 5.70
C ARG A 313 -15.12 -3.57 4.49
N ILE A 314 -14.13 -3.24 3.66
CA ILE A 314 -14.32 -2.35 2.49
C ILE A 314 -15.40 -2.84 1.51
N TRP A 315 -15.69 -4.14 1.48
CA TRP A 315 -16.73 -4.76 0.65
C TRP A 315 -18.09 -4.86 1.37
N GLY A 316 -18.25 -4.25 2.55
CA GLY A 316 -19.48 -4.21 3.33
C GLY A 316 -19.73 -5.44 4.20
N ASN A 317 -18.85 -6.44 4.19
CA ASN A 317 -19.00 -7.64 5.00
C ASN A 317 -18.32 -7.53 6.37
N VAL A 318 -18.98 -8.03 7.42
CA VAL A 318 -18.38 -8.19 8.75
C VAL A 318 -17.49 -9.43 8.76
N HIS A 319 -16.23 -9.26 9.18
CA HIS A 319 -15.27 -10.35 9.28
C HIS A 319 -14.83 -10.55 10.73
N LEU A 320 -15.03 -11.75 11.26
CA LEU A 320 -14.67 -12.10 12.62
C LEU A 320 -13.25 -12.69 12.68
N PHE A 321 -12.48 -12.33 13.70
CA PHE A 321 -11.14 -12.86 13.94
C PHE A 321 -11.03 -13.39 15.37
N GLU A 322 -10.40 -14.55 15.51
CA GLU A 322 -10.08 -15.14 16.82
C GLU A 322 -8.81 -14.48 17.36
N ARG A 323 -8.94 -13.78 18.48
CA ARG A 323 -7.81 -13.31 19.28
C ARG A 323 -7.66 -14.20 20.49
N ASN A 324 -6.46 -14.74 20.67
CA ASN A 324 -6.07 -15.38 21.92
C ASN A 324 -5.35 -14.33 22.76
N ILE A 325 -6.01 -13.84 23.80
CA ILE A 325 -5.41 -12.94 24.79
C ILE A 325 -5.43 -13.71 26.12
N ASP A 326 -4.25 -13.90 26.72
CA ASP A 326 -4.10 -14.53 28.05
C ASP A 326 -4.78 -15.90 28.22
N GLY A 327 -4.76 -16.72 27.17
CA GLY A 327 -5.36 -18.07 27.18
C GLY A 327 -6.87 -18.11 26.97
N GLN A 328 -7.52 -16.95 26.80
CA GLN A 328 -8.93 -16.86 26.41
C GLN A 328 -9.04 -16.49 24.93
N THR A 329 -9.83 -17.26 24.17
CA THR A 329 -10.14 -16.98 22.77
C THR A 329 -11.34 -16.02 22.71
N SER A 330 -11.12 -14.75 22.39
CA SER A 330 -12.18 -13.81 22.03
C SER A 330 -12.39 -13.80 20.51
N ILE A 331 -13.64 -13.84 20.07
CA ILE A 331 -14.00 -13.68 18.66
C ILE A 331 -14.50 -12.26 18.50
N GLU A 332 -13.75 -11.42 17.81
CA GLU A 332 -14.09 -10.00 17.63
C GLU A 332 -14.19 -9.64 16.16
N PRO A 333 -15.07 -8.70 15.78
CA PRO A 333 -15.09 -8.15 14.44
C PRO A 333 -13.81 -7.37 14.15
N VAL A 334 -13.30 -7.52 12.93
CA VAL A 334 -12.18 -6.73 12.41
C VAL A 334 -12.75 -5.50 11.73
N PRO A 335 -12.53 -4.29 12.27
CA PRO A 335 -13.00 -3.06 11.63
C PRO A 335 -12.44 -2.92 10.21
N GLY A 336 -13.18 -2.28 9.33
CA GLY A 336 -12.77 -1.95 7.97
C GLY A 336 -12.27 -0.52 7.83
N PRO A 337 -12.68 0.23 6.79
CA PRO A 337 -12.10 1.52 6.50
C PRO A 337 -12.48 2.60 7.53
N TYR A 338 -11.78 3.73 7.50
CA TYR A 338 -12.16 4.94 8.23
C TYR A 338 -13.52 5.47 7.78
N THR A 339 -14.30 5.95 8.74
CA THR A 339 -15.63 6.55 8.52
C THR A 339 -15.53 7.87 7.75
N LYS A 340 -16.66 8.35 7.19
CA LYS A 340 -16.75 9.66 6.51
C LYS A 340 -16.14 10.78 7.33
N TYR A 341 -16.59 10.94 8.58
CA TYR A 341 -16.10 11.94 9.52
C TYR A 341 -14.57 11.91 9.69
N TRP A 342 -13.99 10.72 9.85
CA TRP A 342 -12.54 10.62 10.07
C TRP A 342 -11.74 10.86 8.79
N ARG A 343 -12.28 10.55 7.61
CA ARG A 343 -11.66 10.88 6.31
C ARG A 343 -11.69 12.40 6.06
N GLU A 344 -12.80 13.07 6.35
CA GLU A 344 -12.92 14.53 6.30
C GLU A 344 -11.96 15.22 7.28
N HIS A 345 -11.84 14.69 8.48
CA HIS A 345 -10.86 15.14 9.46
C HIS A 345 -9.44 15.09 8.89
N TRP A 346 -9.01 13.96 8.30
CA TRP A 346 -7.68 13.86 7.71
C TRP A 346 -7.44 14.81 6.55
N LEU A 347 -8.45 15.01 5.69
CA LEU A 347 -8.40 16.00 4.62
C LEU A 347 -8.14 17.41 5.18
N ARG A 348 -8.90 17.81 6.19
CA ARG A 348 -8.71 19.10 6.86
C ARG A 348 -7.31 19.21 7.47
N ARG A 349 -6.88 18.19 8.22
CA ARG A 349 -5.59 18.19 8.91
C ARG A 349 -4.39 18.28 7.98
N VAL A 350 -4.40 17.59 6.83
CA VAL A 350 -3.31 17.68 5.85
C VAL A 350 -3.29 19.02 5.12
N LEU A 351 -4.46 19.59 4.80
CA LEU A 351 -4.56 20.91 4.17
C LEU A 351 -4.10 22.02 5.14
N GLU A 352 -4.49 21.95 6.41
CA GLU A 352 -4.02 22.88 7.44
C GLU A 352 -2.50 22.81 7.62
N ALA A 353 -1.94 21.59 7.62
CA ALA A 353 -0.50 21.41 7.67
C ALA A 353 0.18 22.02 6.45
N GLN A 354 -0.38 21.81 5.25
CA GLN A 354 0.15 22.40 4.01
C GLN A 354 0.14 23.94 4.06
N VAL A 355 -0.96 24.56 4.48
CA VAL A 355 -1.07 26.02 4.60
C VAL A 355 -0.04 26.56 5.62
N LYS A 356 0.08 25.93 6.79
CA LYS A 356 1.06 26.33 7.82
C LYS A 356 2.50 26.22 7.32
N VAL A 357 2.82 25.11 6.67
CA VAL A 357 4.14 24.83 6.10
C VAL A 357 4.48 25.86 5.01
N ARG A 358 3.59 26.12 4.05
CA ARG A 358 3.82 27.11 2.98
C ARG A 358 4.03 28.53 3.51
N LYS A 359 3.33 28.89 4.59
CA LYS A 359 3.47 30.21 5.23
C LYS A 359 4.84 30.43 5.85
N ASN A 360 5.40 29.39 6.48
CA ASN A 360 6.61 29.49 7.29
C ASN A 360 7.88 28.98 6.55
N ALA A 361 7.72 28.29 5.42
CA ALA A 361 8.84 27.74 4.66
C ALA A 361 9.73 28.85 4.03
N PRO A 362 11.03 28.55 3.85
CA PRO A 362 11.95 29.37 3.06
C PRO A 362 11.43 29.64 1.65
N GLN A 363 11.86 30.75 1.03
CA GLN A 363 11.33 31.22 -0.25
C GLN A 363 11.42 30.18 -1.39
N ASP A 364 12.44 29.33 -1.37
CA ASP A 364 12.68 28.24 -2.33
C ASP A 364 11.88 26.97 -2.05
N MET A 365 11.10 26.92 -0.97
CA MET A 365 10.25 25.77 -0.59
C MET A 365 8.78 26.16 -0.30
N LYS A 366 8.37 27.40 -0.60
CA LYS A 366 6.98 27.87 -0.38
C LYS A 366 5.94 27.19 -1.26
N ASP A 367 6.36 26.57 -2.36
CA ASP A 367 5.52 25.84 -3.31
C ASP A 367 5.30 24.36 -2.94
N ILE A 368 5.83 23.94 -1.79
CA ILE A 368 5.66 22.59 -1.25
C ILE A 368 4.19 22.15 -1.26
N THR A 369 3.98 20.92 -1.74
CA THR A 369 2.65 20.31 -1.86
C THR A 369 2.64 19.01 -1.09
N LEU A 370 1.86 18.94 -0.02
CA LEU A 370 1.70 17.74 0.83
C LEU A 370 0.59 16.83 0.33
N ILE A 371 -0.42 17.39 -0.34
CA ILE A 371 -1.49 16.68 -1.04
C ILE A 371 -1.72 17.36 -2.39
N THR A 372 -1.63 16.59 -3.46
CA THR A 372 -1.68 17.10 -4.83
C THR A 372 -3.11 17.32 -5.30
N GLN A 373 -3.28 18.14 -6.35
CA GLN A 373 -4.61 18.41 -6.92
C GLN A 373 -5.22 17.16 -7.54
N GLU A 374 -4.40 16.30 -8.12
CA GLU A 374 -4.78 15.00 -8.66
C GLU A 374 -5.28 14.06 -7.55
N GLU A 375 -4.59 14.03 -6.39
CA GLU A 375 -5.05 13.26 -5.23
C GLU A 375 -6.39 13.77 -4.71
N LEU A 376 -6.56 15.09 -4.56
CA LEU A 376 -7.83 15.67 -4.13
C LEU A 376 -8.97 15.34 -5.10
N SER A 377 -8.72 15.41 -6.40
CA SER A 377 -9.71 15.09 -7.44
C SER A 377 -10.10 13.60 -7.41
N GLU A 378 -9.13 12.70 -7.20
CA GLU A 378 -9.40 11.26 -7.06
C GLU A 378 -10.09 10.92 -5.72
N ILE A 379 -9.75 11.61 -4.62
CA ILE A 379 -10.45 11.48 -3.34
C ILE A 379 -11.92 11.87 -3.52
N ARG A 380 -12.20 13.02 -4.13
CA ARG A 380 -13.57 13.47 -4.43
C ARG A 380 -14.32 12.48 -5.30
N ARG A 381 -13.66 11.92 -6.32
CA ARG A 381 -14.22 10.83 -7.16
C ARG A 381 -14.65 9.65 -6.31
N ILE A 382 -13.77 9.15 -5.45
CA ILE A 382 -14.06 7.99 -4.59
C ILE A 382 -15.23 8.28 -3.66
N TRP A 383 -15.30 9.48 -3.06
CA TRP A 383 -16.38 9.86 -2.16
C TRP A 383 -17.72 9.91 -2.89
N LEU A 384 -17.77 10.58 -4.05
CA LEU A 384 -19.00 10.71 -4.84
C LEU A 384 -19.45 9.40 -5.49
N GLU A 385 -18.55 8.66 -6.12
CA GLU A 385 -18.91 7.54 -7.01
C GLU A 385 -18.86 6.18 -6.32
N GLU A 386 -17.91 5.96 -5.40
CA GLU A 386 -17.73 4.66 -4.73
C GLU A 386 -18.34 4.62 -3.32
N LYS A 387 -18.42 5.77 -2.65
CA LYS A 387 -19.01 5.90 -1.31
C LYS A 387 -20.40 6.49 -1.32
N HIS A 388 -20.86 7.01 -2.46
CA HIS A 388 -22.19 7.60 -2.64
C HIS A 388 -22.44 8.84 -1.74
N GLU A 389 -21.37 9.58 -1.42
CA GLU A 389 -21.38 10.76 -0.54
C GLU A 389 -21.59 12.03 -1.37
N PHE A 390 -22.80 12.23 -1.88
CA PHE A 390 -23.15 13.35 -2.77
C PHE A 390 -23.34 14.69 -2.05
N ASP A 391 -23.09 14.76 -0.73
CA ASP A 391 -22.94 16.03 0.01
C ASP A 391 -21.67 16.80 -0.39
N ASP A 392 -20.75 16.12 -1.09
CA ASP A 392 -19.57 16.70 -1.74
C ASP A 392 -18.77 17.61 -0.80
N SER A 393 -18.33 17.06 0.33
CA SER A 393 -17.67 17.84 1.38
C SER A 393 -16.26 18.33 1.02
N LEU A 394 -15.58 17.72 0.05
CA LEU A 394 -14.18 18.05 -0.27
C LEU A 394 -13.97 19.50 -0.74
N PRO A 395 -14.71 20.03 -1.73
CA PRO A 395 -14.55 21.43 -2.15
C PRO A 395 -14.75 22.43 -1.02
N ARG A 396 -15.75 22.18 -0.16
CA ARG A 396 -16.06 22.99 1.02
C ARG A 396 -14.91 22.96 2.04
N ILE A 397 -14.41 21.77 2.40
CA ILE A 397 -13.28 21.63 3.33
C ILE A 397 -12.03 22.32 2.77
N TYR A 398 -11.81 22.21 1.46
CA TYR A 398 -10.70 22.86 0.79
C TYR A 398 -10.79 24.38 0.93
N GLU A 399 -11.91 24.98 0.52
CA GLU A 399 -12.12 26.43 0.57
C GLU A 399 -12.07 26.97 2.01
N GLU A 400 -12.66 26.26 2.98
CA GLU A 400 -12.62 26.64 4.40
C GLU A 400 -11.18 26.72 4.96
N VAL A 401 -10.28 25.84 4.50
CA VAL A 401 -8.91 25.73 5.03
C VAL A 401 -7.93 26.59 4.24
N THR A 402 -8.03 26.62 2.92
CA THR A 402 -7.09 27.32 2.04
C THR A 402 -7.50 28.76 1.75
N GLY A 403 -8.80 29.06 1.84
CA GLY A 403 -9.39 30.33 1.39
C GLY A 403 -9.53 30.44 -0.13
N GLU A 404 -9.24 29.37 -0.87
CA GLU A 404 -9.31 29.33 -2.34
C GLU A 404 -10.34 28.29 -2.79
N PRO A 405 -11.11 28.55 -3.87
CA PRO A 405 -12.06 27.57 -4.39
C PRO A 405 -11.34 26.35 -4.98
N PHE A 406 -11.86 25.15 -4.70
CA PHE A 406 -11.32 23.92 -5.26
C PHE A 406 -11.69 23.76 -6.73
N MET A 407 -10.69 23.68 -7.61
CA MET A 407 -10.87 23.47 -9.05
C MET A 407 -10.59 22.01 -9.43
N ASP A 408 -11.64 21.20 -9.61
CA ASP A 408 -11.47 19.80 -10.00
C ASP A 408 -10.80 19.68 -11.38
N SER A 409 -9.77 18.84 -11.47
CA SER A 409 -9.05 18.63 -12.73
C SER A 409 -9.81 17.72 -13.71
N ARG A 410 -10.85 17.02 -13.24
CA ARG A 410 -11.64 16.11 -14.08
C ARG A 410 -12.66 16.88 -14.92
N PRO A 411 -12.80 16.55 -16.21
CA PRO A 411 -13.78 17.19 -17.08
C PRO A 411 -15.22 16.80 -16.70
N GLY A 412 -16.16 17.75 -16.79
CA GLY A 412 -17.59 17.51 -16.58
C GLY A 412 -18.06 17.51 -15.12
N VAL A 413 -17.19 17.88 -14.17
CA VAL A 413 -17.55 17.99 -12.76
C VAL A 413 -18.28 19.31 -12.52
N GLY A 414 -19.49 19.26 -11.94
CA GLY A 414 -20.29 20.45 -11.60
C GLY A 414 -21.78 20.36 -11.94
N HIS A 415 -22.22 19.35 -12.71
CA HIS A 415 -23.63 19.09 -12.98
C HIS A 415 -24.06 17.79 -12.31
N SER A 416 -24.42 17.89 -11.02
CA SER A 416 -24.94 16.76 -10.25
C SER A 416 -26.44 16.94 -10.02
N LEU A 417 -27.22 15.88 -10.28
CA LEU A 417 -28.66 15.85 -9.96
C LEU A 417 -28.94 15.73 -8.46
N LEU A 418 -27.94 15.27 -7.69
CA LEU A 418 -27.99 15.15 -6.23
C LEU A 418 -26.82 15.94 -5.65
N GLY A 419 -27.09 16.92 -4.81
CA GLY A 419 -26.10 17.75 -4.14
C GLY A 419 -26.32 17.84 -2.63
N SER A 420 -25.77 18.89 -2.02
CA SER A 420 -25.88 19.14 -0.58
C SER A 420 -27.33 19.28 -0.12
N ASP A 421 -28.18 19.93 -0.91
CA ASP A 421 -29.57 20.20 -0.53
C ASP A 421 -30.37 18.90 -0.43
N GLU A 422 -30.22 17.99 -1.40
CA GLU A 422 -30.84 16.67 -1.35
C GLU A 422 -30.28 15.83 -0.20
N TRP A 423 -28.98 15.95 0.09
CA TRP A 423 -28.36 15.24 1.21
C TRP A 423 -28.93 15.70 2.55
N ASP A 424 -29.09 17.00 2.74
CA ASP A 424 -29.64 17.59 3.97
C ASP A 424 -31.10 17.17 4.16
N ILE A 425 -31.91 17.16 3.09
CA ILE A 425 -33.28 16.64 3.13
C ILE A 425 -33.28 15.17 3.53
N LEU A 426 -32.41 14.35 2.92
CA LEU A 426 -32.33 12.93 3.22
C LEU A 426 -31.89 12.66 4.66
N SER A 427 -30.88 13.40 5.14
CA SER A 427 -30.41 13.34 6.52
C SER A 427 -31.52 13.70 7.51
N ASN A 428 -32.33 14.73 7.20
CA ASN A 428 -33.46 15.12 8.04
C ASN A 428 -34.57 14.06 8.08
N ILE A 429 -34.83 13.37 6.98
CA ILE A 429 -35.85 12.29 6.90
C ILE A 429 -35.38 11.06 7.68
N CYS A 430 -34.11 10.68 7.55
CA CYS A 430 -33.54 9.50 8.21
C CYS A 430 -33.27 9.72 9.72
N GLY A 431 -33.14 10.96 10.16
CA GLY A 431 -32.86 11.30 11.57
C GLY A 431 -31.49 10.77 12.01
N ASP A 432 -31.42 10.19 13.21
CA ASP A 432 -30.18 9.67 13.79
C ASP A 432 -29.78 8.27 13.25
N ASP A 433 -30.59 7.66 12.38
CA ASP A 433 -30.29 6.35 11.80
C ASP A 433 -29.29 6.47 10.64
N THR A 434 -28.01 6.39 11.00
CA THR A 434 -26.89 6.44 10.05
C THR A 434 -26.92 5.34 8.98
N MET A 435 -27.42 4.14 9.31
CA MET A 435 -27.48 3.02 8.38
C MET A 435 -28.62 3.22 7.37
N HIS A 436 -29.75 3.75 7.83
CA HIS A 436 -30.86 4.12 6.96
C HIS A 436 -30.46 5.25 6.00
N LEU A 437 -29.77 6.28 6.49
CA LEU A 437 -29.24 7.35 5.63
C LEU A 437 -28.28 6.79 4.57
N GLU A 438 -27.34 5.92 4.97
CA GLU A 438 -26.42 5.29 4.03
C GLU A 438 -27.17 4.46 2.98
N LEU A 439 -28.12 3.61 3.39
CA LEU A 439 -28.88 2.79 2.46
C LEU A 439 -29.62 3.65 1.44
N MET A 440 -30.32 4.69 1.87
CA MET A 440 -31.06 5.57 0.98
C MET A 440 -30.12 6.33 0.02
N ALA A 441 -29.02 6.87 0.54
CA ALA A 441 -28.04 7.59 -0.27
C ALA A 441 -27.46 6.68 -1.36
N ARG A 442 -27.10 5.44 -0.99
CA ARG A 442 -26.57 4.45 -1.93
C ARG A 442 -27.59 4.03 -2.98
N LEU A 443 -28.86 3.82 -2.60
CA LEU A 443 -29.91 3.47 -3.55
C LEU A 443 -30.16 4.59 -4.57
N LEU A 444 -30.29 5.83 -4.10
CA LEU A 444 -30.51 7.00 -4.95
C LEU A 444 -29.34 7.23 -5.90
N ASP A 445 -28.11 7.21 -5.38
CA ASP A 445 -26.94 7.41 -6.22
C ASP A 445 -26.72 6.25 -7.20
N THR A 446 -26.95 5.00 -6.78
CA THR A 446 -26.86 3.85 -7.70
C THR A 446 -27.86 4.01 -8.86
N GLU A 447 -29.11 4.40 -8.60
CA GLU A 447 -30.04 4.71 -9.70
C GLU A 447 -29.47 5.79 -10.61
N ARG A 448 -29.03 6.92 -10.04
CA ARG A 448 -28.48 8.07 -10.78
C ARG A 448 -27.32 7.66 -11.69
N GLN A 449 -26.40 6.85 -11.20
CA GLN A 449 -25.26 6.35 -11.98
C GLN A 449 -25.67 5.47 -13.16
N PHE A 450 -26.80 4.75 -13.06
CA PHE A 450 -27.37 3.97 -14.16
C PHE A 450 -28.29 4.81 -15.07
N TYR A 451 -28.87 5.90 -14.57
CA TYR A 451 -29.67 6.82 -15.36
C TYR A 451 -28.88 7.44 -16.52
N THR A 452 -27.60 7.76 -16.31
CA THR A 452 -26.73 8.33 -17.34
C THR A 452 -26.23 7.30 -18.37
N LYS A 453 -26.43 5.99 -18.12
CA LYS A 453 -25.98 4.91 -19.01
C LYS A 453 -27.02 4.59 -20.07
N SER A 454 -26.57 4.37 -21.31
CA SER A 454 -27.44 3.95 -22.42
C SER A 454 -28.11 2.58 -22.20
N ARG A 455 -27.50 1.71 -21.37
CA ARG A 455 -28.05 0.41 -20.98
C ARG A 455 -27.89 0.20 -19.47
N ARG A 456 -28.99 -0.14 -18.79
CA ARG A 456 -29.05 -0.37 -17.33
C ARG A 456 -28.74 -1.82 -16.93
N VAL A 457 -27.76 -2.44 -17.57
CA VAL A 457 -27.41 -3.85 -17.29
C VAL A 457 -26.68 -3.93 -15.94
N GLY A 458 -27.19 -4.77 -15.02
CA GLY A 458 -26.57 -5.00 -13.71
C GLY A 458 -27.15 -4.19 -12.55
N ILE A 459 -28.06 -3.24 -12.82
CA ILE A 459 -28.62 -2.33 -11.79
C ILE A 459 -29.26 -3.08 -10.61
N TYR A 460 -30.04 -4.14 -10.86
CA TYR A 460 -30.69 -4.90 -9.80
C TYR A 460 -29.68 -5.57 -8.86
N GLY A 461 -28.57 -6.06 -9.39
CA GLY A 461 -27.51 -6.66 -8.57
C GLY A 461 -26.77 -5.63 -7.72
N ASP A 462 -26.60 -4.40 -8.22
CA ASP A 462 -25.95 -3.33 -7.44
C ASP A 462 -26.90 -2.74 -6.38
N LEU A 463 -28.20 -2.64 -6.68
CA LEU A 463 -29.26 -2.33 -5.71
C LEU A 463 -29.33 -3.39 -4.60
N GLU A 464 -29.31 -4.68 -4.95
CA GLU A 464 -29.33 -5.78 -3.96
C GLU A 464 -28.14 -5.69 -3.01
N LYS A 465 -26.93 -5.41 -3.52
CA LYS A 465 -25.74 -5.18 -2.67
C LYS A 465 -25.90 -4.03 -1.68
N CYS A 466 -26.65 -2.98 -2.03
CA CYS A 466 -26.92 -1.88 -1.10
C CYS A 466 -27.69 -2.41 0.11
N PHE A 467 -28.71 -3.23 -0.11
CA PHE A 467 -29.43 -3.88 1.00
C PHE A 467 -28.53 -4.86 1.77
N GLU A 468 -27.73 -5.69 1.10
CA GLU A 468 -26.85 -6.66 1.78
C GLU A 468 -25.89 -6.00 2.78
N THR A 469 -25.43 -4.80 2.45
CA THR A 469 -24.38 -4.09 3.19
C THR A 469 -24.90 -3.03 4.14
N SER A 470 -26.04 -2.38 3.84
CA SER A 470 -26.51 -1.20 4.57
C SER A 470 -27.90 -1.33 5.22
N SER A 471 -28.59 -2.48 5.09
CA SER A 471 -29.95 -2.67 5.66
C SER A 471 -30.01 -3.05 7.14
N ARG A 472 -28.88 -3.43 7.74
CA ARG A 472 -28.84 -3.94 9.12
C ARG A 472 -28.16 -2.95 10.05
N SER A 473 -28.61 -2.92 11.30
CA SER A 473 -27.88 -2.24 12.37
C SER A 473 -26.50 -2.89 12.57
N GLN A 474 -25.59 -2.17 13.24
CA GLN A 474 -24.26 -2.70 13.55
C GLN A 474 -24.33 -4.01 14.36
N ASP A 475 -25.18 -4.05 15.39
CA ASP A 475 -25.32 -5.21 16.27
C ASP A 475 -25.90 -6.41 15.50
N ASP A 476 -26.97 -6.20 14.74
CA ASP A 476 -27.59 -7.27 13.92
C ASP A 476 -26.62 -7.83 12.87
N ALA A 477 -25.81 -6.96 12.26
CA ALA A 477 -24.82 -7.37 11.26
C ALA A 477 -23.69 -8.20 11.89
N ILE A 478 -23.25 -7.85 13.09
CA ILE A 478 -22.24 -8.60 13.85
C ILE A 478 -22.82 -9.94 14.29
N ASP A 479 -24.04 -9.97 14.84
CA ASP A 479 -24.71 -11.19 15.28
C ASP A 479 -24.92 -12.17 14.13
N ASN A 480 -25.37 -11.68 12.96
CA ASN A 480 -25.46 -12.50 11.75
C ASN A 480 -24.10 -13.09 11.34
N ALA A 481 -23.00 -12.34 11.49
CA ALA A 481 -21.66 -12.86 11.22
C ALA A 481 -21.26 -13.98 12.20
N HIS A 482 -21.62 -13.85 13.48
CA HIS A 482 -21.43 -14.90 14.48
C HIS A 482 -22.26 -16.14 14.17
N THR A 483 -23.54 -15.97 13.81
CA THR A 483 -24.43 -17.06 13.40
C THR A 483 -23.86 -17.81 12.19
N LYS A 484 -23.43 -17.10 11.13
CA LYS A 484 -22.80 -17.72 9.95
C LYS A 484 -21.53 -18.49 10.30
N ARG A 485 -20.69 -17.97 11.21
CA ARG A 485 -19.49 -18.67 11.69
C ARG A 485 -19.86 -19.94 12.45
N ASN A 486 -20.79 -19.84 13.38
CA ASN A 486 -21.23 -20.97 14.21
C ASN A 486 -21.80 -22.10 13.35
N LEU A 487 -22.62 -21.76 12.35
CA LEU A 487 -23.14 -22.71 11.37
C LEU A 487 -22.03 -23.38 10.57
N LYS A 488 -21.06 -22.62 10.04
CA LYS A 488 -19.90 -23.19 9.31
C LYS A 488 -19.08 -24.14 10.19
N ASN A 489 -18.84 -23.76 11.44
CA ASN A 489 -18.09 -24.58 12.38
C ASN A 489 -18.84 -25.86 12.75
N ALA A 490 -20.17 -25.80 12.91
CA ALA A 490 -21.00 -26.98 13.15
C ALA A 490 -20.92 -27.96 11.97
N ILE A 491 -21.13 -27.47 10.74
CA ILE A 491 -21.03 -28.28 9.51
C ILE A 491 -19.65 -28.96 9.39
N SER A 492 -18.57 -28.24 9.72
CA SER A 492 -17.20 -28.79 9.64
C SER A 492 -16.88 -29.85 10.69
N LYS A 493 -17.61 -29.88 11.82
CA LYS A 493 -17.38 -30.83 12.93
C LYS A 493 -18.21 -32.09 12.84
N GLU A 494 -19.33 -32.08 12.11
CA GLU A 494 -20.31 -33.17 12.10
C GLU A 494 -20.41 -33.96 10.77
N GLU A 495 -19.50 -33.78 9.80
CA GLU A 495 -19.59 -34.43 8.46
C GLU A 495 -21.02 -34.37 7.85
N VAL A 496 -21.70 -33.22 7.99
CA VAL A 496 -23.08 -33.07 7.50
C VAL A 496 -23.07 -32.61 6.04
N ASP A 497 -23.93 -33.22 5.23
CA ASP A 497 -24.09 -32.90 3.82
C ASP A 497 -24.52 -31.43 3.63
N ILE A 498 -23.65 -30.66 2.98
CA ILE A 498 -23.77 -29.22 2.73
C ILE A 498 -25.08 -28.88 1.98
N PHE A 499 -25.61 -29.83 1.21
CA PHE A 499 -26.84 -29.63 0.44
C PHE A 499 -28.08 -29.58 1.33
N GLN A 500 -28.18 -30.46 2.34
CA GLN A 500 -29.32 -30.52 3.25
C GLN A 500 -29.36 -29.31 4.20
N VAL A 501 -28.20 -28.86 4.70
CA VAL A 501 -28.13 -27.69 5.58
C VAL A 501 -28.52 -26.40 4.84
N LYS A 502 -28.18 -26.29 3.55
CA LYS A 502 -28.60 -25.14 2.72
C LYS A 502 -30.10 -25.15 2.42
N GLU A 503 -30.70 -26.31 2.21
CA GLU A 503 -32.15 -26.40 2.02
C GLU A 503 -32.92 -26.04 3.30
N GLU A 504 -32.47 -26.51 4.47
CA GLU A 504 -33.14 -26.17 5.73
C GLU A 504 -32.95 -24.71 6.13
N LEU A 505 -31.76 -24.12 5.94
CA LEU A 505 -31.56 -22.68 6.15
C LEU A 505 -32.46 -21.83 5.26
N LYS A 506 -32.71 -22.27 4.03
CA LYS A 506 -33.59 -21.57 3.10
C LYS A 506 -35.06 -21.66 3.56
N LYS A 507 -35.48 -22.81 4.07
CA LYS A 507 -36.83 -22.99 4.66
C LYS A 507 -37.05 -22.13 5.90
N VAL A 508 -36.05 -22.03 6.79
CA VAL A 508 -36.13 -21.17 8.00
C VAL A 508 -36.19 -19.69 7.64
N LEU A 509 -35.36 -19.25 6.69
CA LEU A 509 -35.36 -17.87 6.19
C LEU A 509 -36.64 -17.50 5.41
N ASP A 510 -37.29 -18.48 4.79
CA ASP A 510 -38.58 -18.28 4.12
C ASP A 510 -39.75 -18.34 5.11
N SER A 511 -39.68 -19.10 6.21
CA SER A 511 -40.69 -19.09 7.28
C SER A 511 -40.68 -17.81 8.12
N GLU A 512 -39.52 -17.17 8.32
CA GLU A 512 -39.40 -15.86 8.99
C GLU A 512 -40.03 -14.71 8.18
N LYS A 513 -40.20 -14.87 6.86
CA LYS A 513 -40.90 -13.88 6.03
C LYS A 513 -42.43 -13.94 6.19
N GLU A 514 -42.98 -15.09 6.61
CA GLU A 514 -44.42 -15.25 6.86
C GLU A 514 -44.84 -14.76 8.26
N SER A 515 -43.90 -14.64 9.20
CA SER A 515 -44.15 -14.22 10.60
C SER A 515 -43.67 -12.79 10.91
N LEU A 516 -43.94 -11.83 10.01
CA LEU A 516 -43.81 -10.40 10.35
C LEU A 516 -44.91 -10.00 11.35
N GLY A 517 -44.65 -10.25 12.64
CA GLY A 517 -45.64 -9.97 13.66
C GLY A 517 -45.26 -10.11 15.13
N HIS A 518 -44.00 -10.27 15.54
CA HIS A 518 -43.50 -9.94 16.90
C HIS A 518 -41.97 -10.13 17.02
N PRO A 519 -41.28 -9.39 17.92
CA PRO A 519 -39.83 -9.54 18.11
C PRO A 519 -39.55 -10.79 18.95
N VAL A 520 -38.89 -11.78 18.36
CA VAL A 520 -38.48 -13.01 19.05
C VAL A 520 -36.96 -13.01 19.22
N THR A 521 -36.50 -13.36 20.41
CA THR A 521 -35.10 -13.32 20.82
C THR A 521 -34.31 -14.53 20.31
N ALA A 522 -33.25 -14.27 19.53
CA ALA A 522 -32.40 -15.22 18.79
C ALA A 522 -31.79 -16.42 19.56
N LYS A 523 -31.93 -16.49 20.89
CA LYS A 523 -31.44 -17.63 21.69
C LYS A 523 -32.42 -18.80 21.74
N GLU A 524 -33.72 -18.56 21.66
CA GLU A 524 -34.73 -19.61 21.73
C GLU A 524 -34.83 -20.37 20.40
N ASP A 525 -34.69 -19.67 19.27
CA ASP A 525 -34.74 -20.24 17.92
C ASP A 525 -33.58 -21.21 17.64
N ILE A 526 -32.39 -20.96 18.17
CA ILE A 526 -31.22 -21.84 17.96
C ILE A 526 -31.42 -23.20 18.62
N ASN A 527 -32.12 -23.27 19.76
CA ASN A 527 -32.40 -24.54 20.42
C ASN A 527 -33.54 -25.30 19.74
N GLN A 528 -34.55 -24.60 19.23
CA GLN A 528 -35.62 -25.21 18.42
C GLN A 528 -35.08 -25.77 17.10
N VAL A 529 -34.26 -25.00 16.37
CA VAL A 529 -33.65 -25.46 15.12
C VAL A 529 -32.70 -26.64 15.35
N LYS A 530 -31.96 -26.67 16.46
CA LYS A 530 -31.12 -27.83 16.85
C LYS A 530 -31.94 -29.07 17.21
N GLU A 531 -33.11 -28.90 17.84
CA GLU A 531 -34.03 -29.99 18.17
C GLU A 531 -34.71 -30.55 16.91
N GLU A 532 -35.10 -29.70 15.96
CA GLU A 532 -35.68 -30.11 14.68
C GLU A 532 -34.66 -30.82 13.78
N LEU A 533 -33.43 -30.30 13.69
CA LEU A 533 -32.33 -30.96 13.00
C LEU A 533 -32.01 -32.35 13.60
N LYS A 534 -32.05 -32.50 14.93
CA LYS A 534 -31.85 -33.79 15.60
C LYS A 534 -32.98 -34.79 15.33
N LYS A 535 -34.22 -34.33 15.22
CA LYS A 535 -35.37 -35.19 14.86
C LYS A 535 -35.28 -35.68 13.42
N ASN A 536 -34.83 -34.84 12.50
CA ASN A 536 -34.74 -35.17 11.07
C ASN A 536 -33.54 -36.09 10.71
N LEU A 537 -32.55 -36.21 11.60
CA LEU A 537 -31.29 -36.93 11.34
C LEU A 537 -31.16 -38.29 12.05
N ASN A 538 -32.22 -38.83 12.65
CA ASN A 538 -32.12 -40.12 13.35
C ASN A 538 -32.14 -41.32 12.36
N PRO A 539 -31.17 -42.25 12.42
CA PRO A 539 -30.95 -43.24 11.38
C PRO A 539 -31.56 -44.61 11.71
N GLU A 540 -32.88 -44.79 11.57
CA GLU A 540 -33.47 -46.14 11.52
C GLU A 540 -34.47 -46.23 10.36
N GLU A 541 -34.30 -47.27 9.54
CA GLU A 541 -35.03 -47.62 8.31
C GLU A 541 -34.46 -47.09 6.97
N LYS A 542 -33.35 -47.70 6.54
CA LYS A 542 -32.99 -47.79 5.11
C LYS A 542 -33.82 -48.90 4.45
N GLN A 543 -34.53 -48.58 3.36
CA GLN A 543 -34.72 -49.52 2.24
C GLN A 543 -33.84 -49.11 1.06
N PRO A 544 -33.23 -50.06 0.32
CA PRO A 544 -32.25 -49.72 -0.70
C PRO A 544 -32.93 -49.28 -2.00
N GLN A 545 -32.85 -48.00 -2.35
CA GLN A 545 -33.17 -47.54 -3.70
C GLN A 545 -31.96 -47.74 -4.63
N LYS A 546 -32.23 -48.48 -5.72
CA LYS A 546 -31.30 -48.86 -6.80
C LYS A 546 -30.53 -47.65 -7.36
N GLN A 547 -29.24 -47.83 -7.57
CA GLN A 547 -28.42 -46.92 -8.38
C GLN A 547 -28.97 -46.83 -9.81
N LEU A 548 -29.48 -45.66 -10.19
CA LEU A 548 -29.72 -45.31 -11.59
C LEU A 548 -28.48 -44.60 -12.14
N SER A 549 -27.91 -45.12 -13.22
CA SER A 549 -26.77 -44.50 -13.90
C SER A 549 -27.22 -43.36 -14.81
N TRP A 550 -26.29 -42.44 -15.10
CA TRP A 550 -26.45 -41.27 -15.95
C TRP A 550 -27.08 -41.51 -17.34
N GLY A 551 -27.07 -42.75 -17.86
CA GLY A 551 -27.67 -43.09 -19.15
C GLY A 551 -29.20 -43.12 -19.15
N THR A 552 -29.85 -43.42 -18.02
CA THR A 552 -31.31 -43.59 -17.94
C THR A 552 -32.06 -42.26 -17.86
N ILE A 553 -31.38 -41.19 -17.42
CA ILE A 553 -31.97 -39.85 -17.25
C ILE A 553 -32.01 -39.08 -18.59
N LYS A 554 -31.14 -39.43 -19.56
CA LYS A 554 -30.94 -38.61 -20.77
C LYS A 554 -31.68 -39.09 -22.02
N PHE A 555 -32.15 -40.35 -22.07
CA PHE A 555 -32.80 -40.94 -23.26
C PHE A 555 -34.03 -41.81 -22.91
N GLY A 556 -34.91 -41.32 -22.01
CA GLY A 556 -36.22 -41.93 -21.80
C GLY A 556 -37.15 -41.65 -23.00
N ASN A 557 -37.67 -42.71 -23.62
CA ASN A 557 -38.51 -42.67 -24.83
C ASN A 557 -39.80 -41.83 -24.66
N PRO A 558 -40.33 -41.25 -25.76
CA PRO A 558 -41.60 -40.53 -25.77
C PRO A 558 -42.79 -41.48 -25.54
N ILE A 559 -43.80 -40.91 -24.90
CA ILE A 559 -45.10 -41.51 -24.55
C ILE A 559 -45.83 -41.96 -25.82
N ASP A 560 -46.22 -43.23 -25.89
CA ASP A 560 -47.19 -43.73 -26.86
C ASP A 560 -48.51 -44.00 -26.14
N ASN A 561 -49.55 -43.26 -26.56
CA ASN A 561 -50.93 -43.43 -26.15
C ASN A 561 -51.60 -44.41 -27.11
N THR A 562 -52.04 -45.58 -26.65
CA THR A 562 -53.16 -46.30 -27.28
C THR A 562 -53.96 -47.10 -26.25
N GLU A 563 -55.27 -46.78 -26.24
CA GLU A 563 -56.42 -47.63 -25.95
C GLU A 563 -56.79 -47.90 -24.48
N SER A 564 -57.72 -47.06 -24.00
CA SER A 564 -58.85 -47.52 -23.21
C SER A 564 -59.98 -47.93 -24.16
N GLU A 565 -60.43 -49.18 -24.05
CA GLU A 565 -61.73 -49.63 -24.50
C GLU A 565 -62.81 -49.20 -23.49
N ASN A 566 -63.92 -48.68 -24.02
CA ASN A 566 -65.32 -48.84 -23.55
C ASN A 566 -65.69 -48.29 -22.15
N ASN A 567 -66.82 -47.62 -21.90
CA ASN A 567 -68.03 -47.35 -22.66
C ASN A 567 -68.88 -46.36 -21.84
N LEU A 568 -69.77 -45.64 -22.54
CA LEU A 568 -70.99 -44.92 -22.10
C LEU A 568 -70.85 -43.54 -21.46
#